data_AF-A0A9W2WKN5-F1
#
_entry.id   AF-A0A9W2WKN5-F1
#
_cell.length_a   1.000
_cell.length_b   1.000
_cell.length_c   1.000
_cell.angle_alpha   90.00
_cell.angle_beta   90.00
_cell.angle_gamma   90.00
#
_symmetry.space_group_name_H-M   'P 1'
#
loop_
_entity.id
_entity.type
_entity.pdbx_description
1 polymer ?
#
loop_
_entity_poly.entity_id
_entity_poly.type
_entity_poly.pdbx_seq_one_letter_code
_entity_poly.pdbx_strand_id
1 'polypeptide(L)'
;MLPSSHVRFIDYEYAGYNYQAFDIGNHFNEFAGVNEVDYCRYPARETQLQWLRYYLQAQKGMAVTPREVERLYVQVNKFALASHFFWALWALIQSQFSTIDFNFLRYAVIRFNQYFKVKPQVSALEMPK
;
A
#
# COMPACT_ATOMS: atom_id res chain seq x y z
N MET A 1 28.66 20.02 -6.01
CA MET A 1 27.89 19.15 -5.10
C MET A 1 26.42 19.43 -5.35
N LEU A 2 25.65 18.45 -5.83
CA LEU A 2 24.19 18.59 -5.87
C LEU A 2 23.68 18.63 -4.42
N PRO A 3 22.71 19.50 -4.07
CA PRO A 3 22.18 19.58 -2.72
C PRO A 3 21.57 18.23 -2.31
N SER A 4 21.75 17.85 -1.05
CA SER A 4 21.12 16.65 -0.48
C SER A 4 19.59 16.80 -0.55
N SER A 5 18.95 16.01 -1.41
CA SER A 5 17.49 15.95 -1.52
C SER A 5 16.91 15.19 -0.33
N HIS A 6 16.23 15.89 0.56
CA HIS A 6 15.55 15.30 1.72
C HIS A 6 14.06 15.11 1.42
N VAL A 7 13.56 13.90 1.65
CA VAL A 7 12.12 13.60 1.59
C VAL A 7 11.53 13.83 2.98
N ARG A 8 10.35 14.45 3.04
CA ARG A 8 9.59 14.69 4.28
C ARG A 8 8.15 14.26 4.10
N PHE A 9 7.58 13.61 5.11
CA PHE A 9 6.16 13.29 5.19
C PHE A 9 5.40 14.47 5.80
N ILE A 10 4.23 14.78 5.24
CA ILE A 10 3.31 15.84 5.67
C ILE A 10 1.89 15.23 5.78
N ASP A 11 0.92 16.03 6.21
CA ASP A 11 -0.51 15.70 6.21
C ASP A 11 -0.83 14.39 6.98
N TYR A 12 -0.84 14.53 8.31
CA TYR A 12 -1.00 13.44 9.27
C TYR A 12 -2.47 13.21 9.70
N GLU A 13 -3.45 13.66 8.91
CA GLU A 13 -4.88 13.60 9.26
C GLU A 13 -5.38 12.17 9.49
N TYR A 14 -4.75 11.18 8.84
CA TYR A 14 -5.04 9.76 8.99
C TYR A 14 -3.97 9.00 9.78
N ALA A 15 -3.02 9.71 10.41
CA ALA A 15 -1.96 9.08 11.17
C ALA A 15 -2.47 8.53 12.50
N GLY A 16 -1.97 7.35 12.88
CA GLY A 16 -2.31 6.69 14.14
C GLY A 16 -1.54 5.40 14.32
N TYR A 17 -1.70 4.76 15.49
CA TYR A 17 -1.13 3.44 15.71
C TYR A 17 -1.79 2.41 14.77
N ASN A 18 -0.97 1.72 13.99
CA ASN A 18 -1.43 0.69 13.06
C ASN A 18 -0.32 -0.33 12.78
N TYR A 19 -0.66 -1.39 12.06
CA TYR A 19 0.33 -2.32 11.53
C TYR A 19 1.18 -1.65 10.46
N GLN A 20 2.51 -1.72 10.59
CA GLN A 20 3.45 -1.18 9.58
C GLN A 20 3.16 -1.68 8.16
N ALA A 21 2.64 -2.90 8.05
CA ALA A 21 2.29 -3.51 6.77
C ALA A 21 1.13 -2.80 6.06
N PHE A 22 0.25 -2.09 6.78
CA PHE A 22 -0.80 -1.26 6.19
C PHE A 22 -0.22 -0.04 5.50
N ASP A 23 0.65 0.72 6.15
CA ASP A 23 1.27 1.90 5.53
C ASP A 23 2.04 1.52 4.27
N ILE A 24 2.81 0.43 4.34
CA ILE A 24 3.60 -0.04 3.21
C ILE A 24 2.69 -0.59 2.09
N GLY A 25 1.68 -1.39 2.43
CA GLY A 25 0.74 -1.94 1.46
C GLY A 25 -0.09 -0.85 0.78
N ASN A 26 -0.46 0.17 1.54
CA ASN A 26 -1.12 1.37 1.02
C ASN A 26 -0.17 2.15 0.08
N HIS A 27 1.07 2.39 0.50
CA HIS A 27 2.08 3.05 -0.32
C HIS A 27 2.27 2.35 -1.67
N PHE A 28 2.32 1.01 -1.70
CA PHE A 28 2.40 0.26 -2.96
C PHE A 28 1.14 0.38 -3.81
N ASN A 29 -0.06 0.45 -3.21
CA ASN A 29 -1.30 0.69 -3.96
C ASN A 29 -1.28 2.04 -4.69
N GLU A 30 -0.66 3.07 -4.10
CA GLU A 30 -0.58 4.41 -4.70
C GLU A 30 0.32 4.50 -5.94
N PHE A 31 1.15 3.46 -6.23
CA PHE A 31 1.91 3.40 -7.48
C PHE A 31 0.99 3.37 -8.71
N ALA A 32 -0.22 2.84 -8.55
CA ALA A 32 -1.23 2.80 -9.60
C ALA A 32 -1.81 4.18 -9.93
N GLY A 33 -1.61 5.19 -9.06
CA GLY A 33 -2.23 6.50 -9.19
C GLY A 33 -3.68 6.55 -8.71
N VAL A 34 -4.20 7.78 -8.60
CA VAL A 34 -5.55 8.07 -8.06
C VAL A 34 -6.52 8.56 -9.14
N ASN A 35 -6.08 9.53 -9.97
CA ASN A 35 -6.92 10.09 -11.04
C ASN A 35 -7.00 9.17 -12.25
N GLU A 36 -5.85 8.63 -12.66
CA GLU A 36 -5.71 7.67 -13.76
C GLU A 36 -5.10 6.39 -13.18
N VAL A 37 -5.99 5.50 -12.72
CA VAL A 37 -5.56 4.25 -12.07
C VAL A 37 -5.04 3.26 -13.11
N ASP A 38 -3.77 2.93 -13.00
CA ASP A 38 -3.11 1.88 -13.79
C ASP A 38 -2.42 0.86 -12.87
N TYR A 39 -3.08 -0.28 -12.66
CA TYR A 39 -2.54 -1.36 -11.83
C TYR A 39 -1.34 -2.09 -12.46
N CYS A 40 -0.98 -1.83 -13.71
CA CYS A 40 0.29 -2.30 -14.28
C CYS A 40 1.50 -1.61 -13.63
N ARG A 41 1.31 -0.46 -12.97
CA ARG A 41 2.36 0.26 -12.23
C ARG A 41 2.58 -0.26 -10.81
N TYR A 42 1.70 -1.13 -10.31
CA TYR A 42 1.87 -1.73 -8.99
C TYR A 42 3.22 -2.48 -8.92
N PRO A 43 4.03 -2.30 -7.87
CA PRO A 43 5.38 -2.82 -7.85
C PRO A 43 5.39 -4.36 -7.93
N ALA A 44 6.21 -4.88 -8.85
CA ALA A 44 6.41 -6.32 -8.97
C ALA A 44 7.04 -6.89 -7.69
N ARG A 45 6.92 -8.22 -7.50
CA ARG A 45 7.43 -8.92 -6.30
C ARG A 45 8.88 -8.59 -6.00
N GLU A 46 9.75 -8.57 -7.01
CA GLU A 46 11.17 -8.25 -6.86
C GLU A 46 11.38 -6.85 -6.27
N THR A 47 10.68 -5.85 -6.81
CA THR A 47 10.72 -4.46 -6.32
C THR A 47 10.20 -4.35 -4.89
N GLN A 48 9.11 -5.06 -4.57
CA GLN A 48 8.58 -5.09 -3.21
C GLN A 48 9.61 -5.67 -2.24
N LEU A 49 10.18 -6.85 -2.54
CA LEU A 49 11.17 -7.49 -1.67
C LEU A 49 12.40 -6.60 -1.45
N GLN A 50 12.88 -5.93 -2.50
CA GLN A 50 13.99 -4.99 -2.40
C GLN A 50 13.66 -3.79 -1.51
N TRP A 51 12.49 -3.19 -1.67
CA TRP A 51 12.02 -2.08 -0.84
C TRP A 51 11.88 -2.50 0.63
N LEU A 52 11.25 -3.66 0.88
CA LEU A 52 11.04 -4.21 2.22
C LEU A 52 12.36 -4.54 2.92
N ARG A 53 13.36 -5.00 2.17
CA ARG A 53 14.71 -5.22 2.68
C ARG A 53 15.32 -3.91 3.20
N TYR A 54 15.28 -2.85 2.39
CA TYR A 54 15.80 -1.54 2.80
C TYR A 54 15.05 -0.97 4.01
N TYR A 55 13.72 -1.08 4.02
CA TYR A 55 12.90 -0.66 5.14
C TYR A 55 13.31 -1.37 6.44
N LEU A 56 13.39 -2.71 6.43
CA LEU A 56 13.76 -3.48 7.61
C LEU A 56 15.20 -3.21 8.06
N GLN A 57 16.13 -2.99 7.12
CA GLN A 57 17.52 -2.62 7.45
C GLN A 57 17.58 -1.27 8.14
N ALA A 58 16.87 -0.27 7.63
CA ALA A 58 16.80 1.05 8.23
C ALA A 58 16.11 1.01 9.61
N GLN A 59 15.05 0.22 9.76
CA GLN A 59 14.32 0.06 11.02
C GLN A 59 15.14 -0.64 12.10
N LYS A 60 15.89 -1.68 11.74
CA LYS A 60 16.66 -2.49 12.71
C LYS A 60 18.08 -1.98 12.96
N GLY A 61 18.67 -1.27 12.00
CA GLY A 61 20.09 -0.89 12.05
C GLY A 61 21.06 -2.07 11.88
N MET A 62 20.60 -3.24 11.43
CA MET A 62 21.44 -4.44 11.24
C MET A 62 21.01 -5.27 10.02
N ALA A 63 21.78 -6.32 9.71
CA ALA A 63 21.47 -7.23 8.61
C ALA A 63 20.10 -7.90 8.79
N VAL A 64 19.34 -7.97 7.69
CA VAL A 64 18.01 -8.58 7.63
C VAL A 64 18.07 -9.91 6.90
N THR A 65 17.35 -10.90 7.42
CA THR A 65 17.32 -12.23 6.81
C THR A 65 16.28 -12.28 5.66
N PRO A 66 16.48 -13.13 4.64
CA PRO A 66 15.47 -13.33 3.60
C PRO A 66 14.10 -13.73 4.16
N ARG A 67 14.08 -14.55 5.22
CA ARG A 67 12.85 -14.99 5.89
C ARG A 67 12.04 -13.82 6.48
N GLU A 68 12.71 -12.82 7.05
CA GLU A 68 12.05 -11.65 7.61
C GLU A 68 11.43 -10.77 6.52
N VAL A 69 12.13 -10.62 5.40
CA VAL A 69 11.63 -9.90 4.22
C VAL A 69 10.40 -10.61 3.65
N GLU A 70 10.45 -11.93 3.47
CA GLU A 70 9.32 -12.74 2.99
C GLU A 70 8.12 -12.69 3.94
N ARG A 71 8.35 -12.73 5.26
CA ARG A 71 7.28 -12.59 6.25
C ARG A 71 6.59 -11.24 6.11
N LEU A 72 7.36 -10.16 6.00
CA LEU A 72 6.79 -8.83 5.82
C LEU A 72 6.08 -8.70 4.47
N TYR A 73 6.61 -9.30 3.40
CA TYR A 73 5.97 -9.33 2.07
C TYR A 73 4.55 -9.91 2.15
N VAL A 74 4.37 -11.05 2.83
CA VAL A 74 3.06 -11.68 3.01
C VAL A 74 2.11 -10.76 3.78
N GLN A 75 2.59 -10.13 4.86
CA GLN A 75 1.79 -9.18 5.65
C GLN A 75 1.38 -7.97 4.80
N VAL A 76 2.33 -7.34 4.12
CA VAL A 76 2.13 -6.14 3.29
C VAL A 76 1.11 -6.38 2.20
N ASN A 77 1.18 -7.51 1.48
CA ASN A 77 0.21 -7.82 0.44
C ASN A 77 -1.20 -8.06 1.01
N LYS A 78 -1.32 -8.70 2.18
CA LYS A 78 -2.61 -8.86 2.87
C LYS A 78 -3.18 -7.52 3.32
N PHE A 79 -2.35 -6.61 3.80
CA PHE A 79 -2.79 -5.27 4.18
C PHE A 79 -3.01 -4.34 2.98
N ALA A 80 -2.39 -4.56 1.83
CA ALA A 80 -2.73 -3.86 0.59
C ALA A 80 -4.17 -4.15 0.16
N LEU A 81 -4.67 -5.39 0.35
CA LEU A 81 -6.10 -5.68 0.22
C LEU A 81 -6.95 -4.87 1.21
N ALA A 82 -6.55 -4.84 2.49
CA ALA A 82 -7.26 -4.08 3.50
C ALA A 82 -7.32 -2.58 3.14
N SER A 83 -6.24 -2.02 2.59
CA SER A 83 -6.19 -0.65 2.06
C SER A 83 -7.16 -0.45 0.89
N HIS A 84 -7.27 -1.38 -0.06
CA HIS A 84 -8.28 -1.26 -1.13
C HIS A 84 -9.68 -1.15 -0.55
N PHE A 85 -10.03 -2.03 0.39
CA PHE A 85 -11.34 -2.04 1.03
C PHE A 85 -11.61 -0.77 1.84
N PHE A 86 -10.65 -0.33 2.64
CA PHE A 86 -10.73 0.88 3.46
C PHE A 86 -11.00 2.12 2.60
N TRP A 87 -10.19 2.36 1.57
CA TRP A 87 -10.34 3.52 0.71
C TRP A 87 -11.55 3.45 -0.23
N ALA A 88 -12.03 2.25 -0.55
CA ALA A 88 -13.28 2.08 -1.26
C ALA A 88 -14.48 2.55 -0.40
N LEU A 89 -14.53 2.16 0.88
CA LEU A 89 -15.55 2.64 1.82
C LEU A 89 -15.46 4.15 2.06
N TRP A 90 -14.24 4.65 2.28
CA TRP A 90 -14.00 6.09 2.40
C TRP A 90 -14.55 6.85 1.18
N ALA A 91 -14.26 6.35 -0.02
CA ALA A 91 -14.72 6.99 -1.26
C ALA A 91 -16.25 6.91 -1.41
N LEU A 92 -16.89 5.81 -1.01
CA LEU A 92 -18.36 5.75 -0.98
C LEU A 92 -18.95 6.82 -0.06
N ILE A 93 -18.39 7.03 1.12
CA ILE A 93 -18.83 8.08 2.04
C ILE A 93 -18.59 9.46 1.41
N GLN A 94 -17.40 9.71 0.87
CA GLN A 94 -17.07 10.99 0.21
C GLN A 94 -17.98 11.27 -1.00
N SER A 95 -18.46 10.25 -1.71
CA SER A 95 -19.39 10.45 -2.83
C SER A 95 -20.71 11.13 -2.44
N GLN A 96 -21.08 11.10 -1.15
CA GLN A 96 -22.27 11.74 -0.62
C GLN A 96 -22.00 13.09 0.05
N PHE A 97 -20.80 13.28 0.63
CA PHE A 97 -20.53 14.40 1.53
C PHE A 97 -19.42 15.35 1.08
N SER A 98 -18.58 14.94 0.13
CA SER A 98 -17.44 15.75 -0.29
C SER A 98 -17.87 16.89 -1.21
N THR A 99 -17.20 18.03 -1.08
CA THR A 99 -17.31 19.18 -2.01
C THR A 99 -16.19 19.20 -3.05
N ILE A 100 -15.25 18.26 -2.97
CA ILE A 100 -14.12 18.15 -3.90
C ILE A 100 -14.61 17.66 -5.26
N ASP A 101 -14.16 18.29 -6.35
CA ASP A 101 -14.43 17.86 -7.72
C ASP A 101 -13.61 16.61 -8.07
N PHE A 102 -14.11 15.45 -7.64
CA PHE A 102 -13.52 14.15 -7.89
C PHE A 102 -14.63 13.10 -7.97
N ASN A 103 -14.49 12.13 -8.88
CA ASN A 103 -15.48 11.07 -9.04
C ASN A 103 -15.27 9.95 -8.00
N PHE A 104 -15.68 10.24 -6.76
CA PHE A 104 -15.54 9.34 -5.61
C PHE A 104 -16.24 7.99 -5.81
N LEU A 105 -17.44 7.98 -6.40
CA LEU A 105 -18.18 6.74 -6.64
C LEU A 105 -17.41 5.83 -7.61
N ARG A 106 -16.90 6.37 -8.72
CA ARG A 106 -16.06 5.62 -9.66
C ARG A 106 -14.81 5.10 -8.97
N TYR A 107 -14.15 5.92 -8.15
CA TYR A 107 -12.97 5.51 -7.41
C TYR A 107 -13.27 4.36 -6.44
N ALA A 108 -14.38 4.42 -5.71
CA ALA A 108 -14.82 3.33 -4.84
C ALA A 108 -14.99 2.01 -5.60
N VAL A 109 -15.66 2.05 -6.75
CA VAL A 109 -15.85 0.88 -7.63
C VAL A 109 -14.51 0.30 -8.09
N ILE A 110 -13.58 1.15 -8.54
CA ILE A 110 -12.23 0.72 -8.97
C ILE A 110 -11.51 -0.02 -7.82
N ARG A 111 -11.52 0.56 -6.61
CA ARG A 111 -10.85 -0.01 -5.44
C ARG A 111 -11.48 -1.34 -5.01
N PHE A 112 -12.82 -1.46 -4.99
CA PHE A 112 -13.49 -2.73 -4.71
C PHE A 112 -13.20 -3.80 -5.76
N ASN A 113 -13.27 -3.44 -7.05
CA ASN A 113 -12.97 -4.36 -8.14
C ASN A 113 -11.56 -4.92 -8.01
N GLN A 114 -10.58 -4.07 -7.71
CA GLN A 114 -9.21 -4.53 -7.49
C GLN A 114 -9.09 -5.43 -6.25
N TYR A 115 -9.73 -5.07 -5.13
CA TYR A 115 -9.79 -5.92 -3.93
C TYR A 115 -10.26 -7.34 -4.28
N PHE A 116 -11.43 -7.47 -4.92
CA PHE A 116 -12.00 -8.78 -5.23
C PHE A 116 -11.17 -9.54 -6.28
N LYS A 117 -10.59 -8.84 -7.27
CA LYS A 117 -9.73 -9.43 -8.30
C LYS A 117 -8.48 -10.09 -7.70
N VAL A 118 -7.77 -9.41 -6.79
CA VAL A 118 -6.49 -9.91 -6.25
C VAL A 118 -6.62 -10.73 -4.97
N LYS A 119 -7.79 -10.69 -4.31
CA LYS A 119 -8.04 -11.41 -3.06
C LYS A 119 -7.66 -12.90 -3.11
N PRO A 120 -8.05 -13.70 -4.13
CA PRO A 120 -7.69 -15.13 -4.16
C PRO A 120 -6.18 -15.37 -4.13
N GLN A 121 -5.43 -14.58 -4.91
CA GLN A 121 -3.96 -14.70 -5.03
C GLN A 121 -3.27 -14.33 -3.71
N VAL A 122 -3.68 -13.22 -3.10
CA VAL A 122 -3.09 -12.74 -1.84
C VAL A 122 -3.50 -13.62 -0.66
N SER A 123 -4.73 -14.13 -0.63
CA SER A 123 -5.19 -15.06 0.42
C SER A 123 -4.42 -16.39 0.39
N ALA A 124 -3.93 -16.81 -0.78
CA ALA A 124 -3.09 -18.00 -0.93
C ALA A 124 -1.64 -17.81 -0.46
N LEU A 125 -1.20 -16.58 -0.13
CA LEU A 125 0.14 -16.35 0.39
C LEU A 125 0.30 -16.95 1.79
N GLU A 126 1.26 -17.86 1.92
CA GLU A 126 1.62 -18.52 3.16
C GLU A 126 2.78 -17.82 3.86
N MET A 127 2.77 -17.84 5.20
CA MET A 127 3.89 -17.35 5.97
C MET A 127 5.10 -18.27 5.79
N PRO A 128 6.33 -17.72 5.69
CA PRO A 128 7.51 -18.55 5.60
C PRO A 128 7.71 -19.35 6.90
N LYS A 129 7.97 -20.65 6.73
CA LYS A 129 8.23 -21.62 7.82
C LYS A 129 9.48 -21.30 8.61
#